data_AF-A0A813DXX5-F1
#
_entry.id   AF-A0A813DXX5-F1
#
_cell.length_a   1.000
_cell.length_b   1.000
_cell.length_c   1.000
_cell.angle_alpha   90.00
_cell.angle_beta   90.00
_cell.angle_gamma   90.00
#
_symmetry.space_group_name_H-M   'P 1'
#
loop_
_entity.id
_entity.type
_entity.pdbx_description
1 polymer ?
#
loop_
_entity_poly.entity_id
_entity_poly.type
_entity_poly.pdbx_seq_one_letter_code
_entity_poly.pdbx_strand_id
1 'polypeptide(L)'
;MADAPADCRTIYVRIDAIGQEATPFALYPGMLREDFRLALAEAAGLTPSCGFCLRSEDGSLRQVPISAALPDGLRLQLIPTPENLQGERVVQAAAAELDKTQRQRFAGEVSKALVQETEVMRRMSHMTTYLSNDRTILAWTRTALAILRTTLSVMSLNSLVPHWRELRVVVLSMFALATLLFMIVGFERFRRLRKSLDTCTVDLDMIRVDAVSALDTFSPLWKWFHPAGVFDVMVLLGIAVIAVLVAVLGHTFKSAGG
;
A
#
# COMPACT_ATOMS: atom_id res chain seq x y z
N MET A 1 33.33 -5.35 -46.76
CA MET A 1 34.63 -6.04 -46.82
C MET A 1 35.68 -4.96 -46.70
N ALA A 2 36.25 -4.79 -45.50
CA ALA A 2 37.40 -3.92 -45.33
C ALA A 2 38.62 -4.67 -45.86
N ASP A 3 39.42 -4.03 -46.72
CA ASP A 3 40.65 -4.62 -47.24
C ASP A 3 41.57 -4.99 -46.06
N ALA A 4 41.84 -6.28 -45.91
CA ALA A 4 42.76 -6.75 -44.87
C ALA A 4 44.16 -6.17 -45.17
N PRO A 5 44.86 -5.64 -44.16
CA PRO A 5 46.22 -5.12 -44.35
C PRO A 5 47.11 -6.21 -44.95
N ALA A 6 47.94 -5.84 -45.93
CA ALA A 6 48.65 -6.75 -46.84
C ALA A 6 49.61 -7.76 -46.18
N ASP A 7 49.82 -7.69 -44.86
CA ASP A 7 50.72 -8.57 -44.08
C ASP A 7 50.00 -9.29 -42.91
N CYS A 8 48.69 -9.49 -42.99
CA CYS A 8 47.95 -10.25 -41.98
C CYS A 8 48.14 -11.77 -42.17
N ARG A 9 48.51 -12.47 -41.10
CA ARG A 9 48.59 -13.94 -41.08
C ARG A 9 47.40 -14.51 -40.33
N THR A 10 46.89 -15.66 -40.76
CA THR A 10 45.75 -16.33 -40.11
C THR A 10 46.21 -17.65 -39.51
N ILE A 11 46.03 -17.79 -38.19
CA ILE A 11 46.18 -19.08 -37.50
C ILE A 11 44.79 -19.66 -37.22
N TYR A 12 44.70 -20.97 -37.07
CA TYR A 12 43.46 -21.65 -36.73
C TYR A 12 43.57 -22.21 -35.33
N VAL A 13 42.70 -21.77 -34.42
CA VAL A 13 42.76 -22.15 -33.01
C VAL A 13 41.55 -22.98 -32.65
N ARG A 14 41.80 -24.19 -32.17
CA ARG A 14 40.79 -25.12 -31.68
C ARG A 14 40.78 -25.09 -30.15
N ILE A 15 39.60 -24.87 -29.58
CA ILE A 15 39.40 -24.81 -28.12
C ILE A 15 38.88 -26.17 -27.66
N ASP A 16 39.73 -26.94 -26.98
CA ASP A 16 39.43 -28.32 -26.59
C ASP A 16 38.22 -28.44 -25.65
N ALA A 17 38.00 -27.44 -24.81
CA ALA A 17 36.96 -27.48 -23.79
C ALA A 17 35.53 -27.52 -24.38
N ILE A 18 35.34 -27.10 -25.63
CA ILE A 18 34.01 -26.86 -26.23
C ILE A 18 33.78 -27.76 -27.47
N GLY A 19 34.82 -28.47 -27.96
CA GLY A 19 34.70 -29.30 -29.15
C GLY A 19 34.34 -28.51 -30.43
N GLN A 20 34.57 -27.18 -30.42
CA GLN A 20 34.30 -26.32 -31.57
C GLN A 20 35.29 -26.57 -32.71
N GLU A 21 34.82 -26.29 -33.93
CA GLU A 21 35.69 -26.20 -35.11
C GLU A 21 36.72 -25.09 -34.93
N ALA A 22 37.89 -25.23 -35.56
CA ALA A 22 38.99 -24.30 -35.40
C ALA A 22 38.59 -22.90 -35.92
N THR A 23 38.61 -21.90 -35.03
CA THR A 23 38.28 -20.52 -35.39
C THR A 23 39.51 -19.83 -35.99
N PRO A 24 39.35 -19.11 -37.13
CA PRO A 24 40.44 -18.35 -37.71
C PRO A 24 40.73 -17.12 -36.83
N PHE A 25 42.00 -16.91 -36.52
CA PHE A 25 42.48 -15.79 -35.71
C PHE A 25 43.56 -15.03 -36.49
N ALA A 26 43.31 -13.74 -36.71
CA ALA A 26 44.16 -12.85 -37.46
C ALA A 26 45.31 -12.32 -36.59
N LEU A 27 46.54 -12.54 -37.03
CA LEU A 27 47.77 -12.03 -36.43
C LEU A 27 48.27 -10.82 -37.22
N TYR A 28 48.55 -9.74 -36.49
CA TYR A 28 49.11 -8.52 -37.06
C TYR A 28 50.60 -8.39 -36.72
N PRO A 29 51.43 -7.89 -37.65
CA PRO A 29 52.83 -7.58 -37.36
C PRO A 29 52.91 -6.52 -36.25
N GLY A 30 53.67 -6.81 -35.20
CA GLY A 30 53.84 -5.94 -34.03
C GLY A 30 52.84 -6.15 -32.88
N MET A 31 51.90 -7.11 -33.00
CA MET A 31 51.01 -7.46 -31.89
C MET A 31 51.83 -7.94 -30.67
N LEU A 32 51.57 -7.32 -29.51
CA LEU A 32 52.25 -7.69 -28.27
C LEU A 32 51.77 -9.08 -27.81
N ARG A 33 52.66 -9.79 -27.13
CA ARG A 33 52.36 -11.12 -26.58
C ARG A 33 51.16 -11.09 -25.62
N GLU A 34 51.01 -10.01 -24.86
CA GLU A 34 49.91 -9.85 -23.91
C GLU A 34 48.57 -9.64 -24.61
N ASP A 35 48.52 -8.78 -25.64
CA ASP A 35 47.32 -8.54 -26.43
C ASP A 35 46.87 -9.82 -27.16
N PHE A 36 47.83 -10.55 -27.74
CA PHE A 36 47.53 -11.81 -28.39
C PHE A 36 46.98 -12.84 -27.39
N ARG A 37 47.57 -12.89 -26.19
CA ARG A 37 47.10 -13.77 -25.11
C ARG A 37 45.70 -13.38 -24.62
N LEU A 38 45.42 -12.09 -24.47
CA LEU A 38 44.14 -11.58 -24.00
C LEU A 38 43.03 -11.85 -25.02
N ALA A 39 43.29 -11.61 -26.30
CA ALA A 39 42.33 -11.87 -27.37
C ALA A 39 42.08 -13.37 -27.57
N LEU A 40 43.09 -14.22 -27.40
CA LEU A 40 42.91 -15.68 -27.36
C LEU A 40 42.08 -16.15 -26.17
N ALA A 41 42.32 -15.57 -24.98
CA ALA A 41 41.55 -15.89 -23.79
C ALA A 41 40.08 -15.50 -23.98
N GLU A 42 39.81 -14.29 -24.47
CA GLU A 42 38.47 -13.80 -24.76
C GLU A 42 37.74 -14.66 -25.80
N ALA A 43 38.42 -15.00 -26.91
CA ALA A 43 37.87 -15.89 -27.94
C ALA A 43 37.57 -17.30 -27.41
N ALA A 44 38.34 -17.77 -26.43
CA ALA A 44 38.13 -19.05 -25.76
C ALA A 44 37.10 -19.01 -24.61
N GLY A 45 36.53 -17.83 -24.31
CA GLY A 45 35.66 -17.63 -23.15
C GLY A 45 36.38 -17.84 -21.80
N LEU A 46 37.70 -17.71 -21.79
CA LEU A 46 38.53 -17.83 -20.59
C LEU A 46 38.75 -16.45 -19.98
N THR A 47 38.77 -16.37 -18.66
CA THR A 47 39.15 -15.12 -17.98
C THR A 47 40.63 -14.79 -18.25
N PRO A 48 41.03 -13.51 -18.29
CA PRO A 48 42.42 -13.09 -18.59
C PRO A 48 43.46 -13.68 -17.63
N SER A 49 43.02 -13.99 -16.41
CA SER A 49 43.79 -14.65 -15.35
C SER A 49 44.05 -16.13 -15.60
N CYS A 50 43.25 -16.81 -16.44
CA CYS A 50 43.44 -18.23 -16.69
C CYS A 50 44.69 -18.47 -17.54
N GLY A 51 45.64 -19.20 -16.95
CA GLY A 51 46.74 -19.81 -17.69
C GLY A 51 46.22 -20.75 -18.76
N PHE A 52 46.76 -20.64 -19.97
CA PHE A 52 46.56 -21.60 -21.05
C PHE A 52 47.86 -21.83 -21.81
N CYS A 53 47.95 -22.99 -22.46
CA CYS A 53 49.08 -23.38 -23.31
C CYS A 53 48.57 -23.68 -24.72
N LEU A 54 49.34 -23.31 -25.74
CA LEU A 54 49.07 -23.69 -27.13
C LEU A 54 49.88 -24.95 -27.47
N ARG A 55 49.23 -25.95 -28.05
CA ARG A 55 49.87 -27.17 -28.58
C ARG A 55 49.59 -27.28 -30.07
N SER A 56 50.54 -27.80 -30.86
CA SER A 56 50.29 -28.04 -32.28
C SER A 56 49.33 -29.23 -32.45
N GLU A 57 48.34 -29.11 -33.34
CA GLU A 57 47.39 -30.20 -33.62
C GLU A 57 48.09 -31.44 -34.18
N ASP A 58 49.18 -31.25 -34.93
CA ASP A 58 50.00 -32.32 -35.51
C ASP A 58 50.84 -33.09 -34.46
N GLY A 59 50.82 -32.66 -33.20
CA GLY A 59 51.61 -33.26 -32.11
C GLY A 59 53.12 -33.05 -32.21
N SER A 60 53.60 -32.36 -33.25
CA SER A 60 55.02 -32.09 -33.52
C SER A 60 55.68 -31.23 -32.44
N LEU A 61 54.94 -30.28 -31.87
CA LEU A 61 55.40 -29.38 -30.81
C LEU A 61 54.50 -29.50 -29.59
N ARG A 62 55.08 -29.93 -28.46
CA ARG A 62 54.36 -30.07 -27.19
C ARG A 62 53.83 -28.75 -26.65
N GLN A 63 54.53 -27.65 -26.92
CA GLN A 63 54.17 -26.31 -26.50
C GLN A 63 54.66 -25.31 -27.55
N VAL A 64 53.75 -24.52 -28.09
CA VAL A 64 54.04 -23.47 -29.07
C VAL A 64 54.12 -22.14 -28.31
N PRO A 65 55.24 -21.40 -28.38
CA PRO A 65 55.33 -20.10 -27.73
C PRO A 65 54.36 -19.11 -28.37
N ILE A 66 53.64 -18.36 -27.53
CA ILE A 66 52.74 -17.28 -27.95
C ILE A 66 53.61 -16.16 -28.55
N SER A 67 53.61 -16.05 -29.88
CA SER A 67 54.40 -15.08 -30.63
C SER A 67 53.66 -14.66 -31.90
N ALA A 68 53.78 -13.39 -32.30
CA ALA A 68 53.26 -12.91 -33.59
C ALA A 68 53.99 -13.53 -34.80
N ALA A 69 55.14 -14.17 -34.58
CA ALA A 69 55.96 -14.79 -35.62
C ALA A 69 55.48 -16.19 -36.05
N LEU A 70 54.28 -16.61 -35.65
CA LEU A 70 53.74 -17.91 -36.03
C LEU A 70 53.55 -18.02 -37.57
N PRO A 71 53.78 -19.21 -38.15
CA PRO A 71 53.54 -19.45 -39.56
C PRO A 71 52.04 -19.38 -39.87
N ASP A 72 51.73 -18.90 -41.08
CA ASP A 72 50.37 -18.82 -41.58
C ASP A 72 49.76 -20.22 -41.75
N GLY A 73 48.47 -20.35 -41.45
CA GLY A 73 47.73 -21.62 -41.54
C GLY A 73 48.02 -22.64 -40.43
N LEU A 74 48.82 -22.30 -39.41
CA LEU A 74 49.11 -23.21 -38.30
C LEU A 74 47.85 -23.53 -37.49
N ARG A 75 47.62 -24.82 -37.22
CA ARG A 75 46.52 -25.31 -36.40
C ARG A 75 46.99 -25.56 -34.96
N LEU A 76 46.42 -24.82 -34.03
CA LEU A 76 46.79 -24.84 -32.62
C LEU A 76 45.61 -25.29 -31.77
N GLN A 77 45.90 -26.13 -30.79
CA GLN A 77 44.97 -26.56 -29.76
C GLN A 77 45.24 -25.77 -28.48
N LEU A 78 44.24 -25.04 -27.99
CA LEU A 78 44.31 -24.28 -26.76
C LEU A 78 43.90 -25.18 -25.59
N ILE A 79 44.86 -25.45 -24.70
CA ILE A 79 44.67 -26.31 -23.52
C ILE A 79 44.73 -25.43 -22.26
N PRO A 80 43.61 -25.25 -21.53
CA PRO A 80 43.61 -24.51 -20.28
C PRO A 80 44.44 -25.23 -19.21
N THR A 81 45.20 -24.48 -18.41
CA THR A 81 46.04 -25.04 -17.35
C THR A 81 45.17 -25.37 -16.12
N PRO A 82 45.18 -26.62 -15.60
CA PRO A 82 44.23 -27.06 -14.58
C PRO A 82 44.39 -26.37 -13.21
N GLU A 83 45.55 -25.77 -12.93
CA GLU A 83 45.81 -25.04 -11.67
C GLU A 83 44.86 -23.87 -11.42
N ASN A 84 44.27 -23.26 -12.45
CA ASN A 84 43.37 -22.10 -12.29
C ASN A 84 41.87 -22.45 -12.31
N LEU A 85 41.50 -23.65 -12.76
CA LEU A 85 40.09 -24.06 -12.87
C LEU A 85 39.43 -24.30 -11.50
N GLN A 86 40.22 -24.58 -10.45
CA GLN A 86 39.71 -24.73 -9.09
C GLN A 86 39.39 -23.37 -8.43
N GLY A 87 40.20 -22.34 -8.68
CA GLY A 87 39.96 -20.99 -8.14
C GLY A 87 38.71 -20.35 -8.74
N GLU A 88 38.51 -20.49 -10.05
CA GLU A 88 37.39 -19.86 -10.76
C GLU A 88 36.03 -20.45 -10.36
N ARG A 89 35.97 -21.76 -10.08
CA ARG A 89 34.75 -22.41 -9.56
C ARG A 89 34.37 -21.92 -8.17
N VAL A 90 35.34 -21.64 -7.31
CA VAL A 90 35.10 -21.08 -5.97
C VAL A 90 34.59 -19.65 -6.08
N VAL A 91 35.16 -18.84 -6.98
CA VAL A 91 34.72 -17.46 -7.22
C VAL A 91 33.32 -17.42 -7.83
N GLN A 92 33.01 -18.29 -8.79
CA GLN A 92 31.67 -18.37 -9.39
C GLN A 92 30.60 -18.86 -8.40
N ALA A 93 30.92 -19.84 -7.54
CA ALA A 93 30.02 -20.29 -6.49
C ALA A 93 29.73 -19.17 -5.47
N ALA A 94 30.77 -18.43 -5.05
CA ALA A 94 30.63 -17.28 -4.16
C ALA A 94 29.81 -16.14 -4.78
N ALA A 95 30.01 -15.85 -6.07
CA ALA A 95 29.23 -14.85 -6.80
C ALA A 95 27.75 -15.23 -6.90
N ALA A 96 27.45 -16.50 -7.13
CA ALA A 96 26.07 -17.01 -7.18
C ALA A 96 25.37 -16.96 -5.81
N GLU A 97 26.09 -17.20 -4.72
CA GLU A 97 25.55 -17.03 -3.36
C GLU A 97 25.29 -15.55 -3.01
N LEU A 98 26.16 -14.65 -3.44
CA LEU A 98 25.99 -13.22 -3.24
C LEU A 98 24.76 -12.68 -3.99
N ASP A 99 24.53 -13.10 -5.23
CA ASP A 99 23.34 -12.70 -6.01
C ASP A 99 22.05 -13.22 -5.36
N LYS A 100 22.04 -14.47 -4.88
CA LYS A 100 20.88 -15.02 -4.14
C LYS A 100 20.56 -14.22 -2.89
N THR A 101 21.56 -13.86 -2.10
CA THR A 101 21.37 -13.06 -0.87
C THR A 101 20.92 -11.63 -1.18
N GLN A 102 21.45 -11.00 -2.24
CA GLN A 102 20.98 -9.68 -2.69
C GLN A 102 19.51 -9.71 -3.13
N ARG A 103 19.10 -10.71 -3.91
CA ARG A 103 17.70 -10.87 -4.33
C ARG A 103 16.76 -11.07 -3.15
N GLN A 104 17.16 -11.84 -2.14
CA GLN A 104 16.37 -12.04 -0.92
C GLN A 104 16.22 -10.74 -0.12
N ARG A 105 17.29 -9.94 0.00
CA ARG A 105 17.23 -8.64 0.67
C ARG A 105 16.32 -7.67 -0.08
N PHE A 106 16.49 -7.58 -1.40
CA PHE A 106 15.66 -6.72 -2.23
C PHE A 106 14.17 -7.10 -2.17
N ALA A 107 13.85 -8.41 -2.24
CA ALA A 107 12.47 -8.88 -2.10
C ALA A 107 11.88 -8.54 -0.72
N GLY A 108 12.68 -8.62 0.34
CA GLY A 108 12.26 -8.21 1.68
C GLY A 108 12.01 -6.70 1.82
N GLU A 109 12.85 -5.87 1.20
CA GLU A 109 12.70 -4.41 1.20
C GLU A 109 11.48 -3.96 0.39
N VAL A 110 11.27 -4.54 -0.79
CA VAL A 110 10.09 -4.25 -1.62
C VAL A 110 8.81 -4.67 -0.89
N SER A 111 8.80 -5.83 -0.24
CA SER A 111 7.64 -6.28 0.55
C SER A 111 7.32 -5.32 1.71
N LYS A 112 8.35 -4.83 2.43
CA LYS A 112 8.16 -3.85 3.50
C LYS A 112 7.62 -2.51 2.98
N ALA A 113 8.11 -2.03 1.84
CA ALA A 113 7.64 -0.80 1.22
C ALA A 113 6.16 -0.92 0.80
N LEU A 114 5.76 -2.05 0.19
CA LEU A 114 4.37 -2.33 -0.17
C LEU A 114 3.46 -2.40 1.06
N VAL A 115 3.90 -3.04 2.14
CA VAL A 115 3.13 -3.07 3.40
C VAL A 115 2.95 -1.66 3.97
N GLN A 116 3.99 -0.83 3.95
CA GLN A 116 3.86 0.57 4.40
C GLN A 116 2.92 1.39 3.51
N GLU A 117 2.98 1.21 2.19
CA GLU A 117 2.10 1.91 1.25
C GLU A 117 0.63 1.50 1.45
N THR A 118 0.36 0.19 1.57
CA THR A 118 -1.00 -0.31 1.84
C THR A 118 -1.54 0.18 3.18
N GLU A 119 -0.68 0.32 4.20
CA GLU A 119 -1.05 0.86 5.50
C GLU A 119 -1.40 2.36 5.43
N VAL A 120 -0.61 3.16 4.70
CA VAL A 120 -0.94 4.58 4.47
C VAL A 120 -2.26 4.72 3.72
N MET A 121 -2.47 3.91 2.68
CA MET A 121 -3.71 3.92 1.90
C MET A 121 -4.92 3.50 2.76
N ARG A 122 -4.74 2.50 3.63
CA ARG A 122 -5.76 2.09 4.61
C ARG A 122 -6.10 3.23 5.56
N ARG A 123 -5.12 3.94 6.12
CA ARG A 123 -5.35 5.11 6.99
C ARG A 123 -6.08 6.24 6.27
N MET A 124 -5.72 6.54 5.02
CA MET A 124 -6.42 7.55 4.22
C MET A 124 -7.87 7.14 3.96
N SER A 125 -8.12 5.87 3.63
CA SER A 125 -9.48 5.34 3.47
C SER A 125 -10.32 5.50 4.76
N HIS A 126 -9.74 5.20 5.92
CA HIS A 126 -10.41 5.45 7.20
C HIS A 126 -10.71 6.93 7.42
N MET A 127 -9.75 7.84 7.17
CA MET A 127 -9.95 9.28 7.33
C MET A 127 -11.05 9.83 6.42
N THR A 128 -11.11 9.38 5.17
CA THR A 128 -12.19 9.79 4.24
C THR A 128 -13.55 9.30 4.71
N THR A 129 -13.62 8.11 5.32
CA THR A 129 -14.85 7.58 5.91
C THR A 129 -15.31 8.45 7.10
N TYR A 130 -14.39 8.87 7.96
CA TYR A 130 -14.70 9.80 9.06
C TYR A 130 -15.21 11.15 8.53
N LEU A 131 -14.55 11.73 7.53
CA LEU A 131 -14.98 13.01 6.94
C LEU A 131 -16.37 12.92 6.30
N SER A 132 -16.68 11.79 5.66
CA SER A 132 -18.01 11.54 5.11
C SER A 132 -19.07 11.52 6.21
N ASN A 133 -18.78 10.82 7.32
CA ASN A 133 -19.70 10.76 8.46
C ASN A 133 -19.90 12.11 9.14
N ASP A 134 -18.84 12.92 9.30
CA ASP A 134 -18.97 14.26 9.88
C ASP A 134 -19.87 15.17 9.01
N ARG A 135 -19.81 15.04 7.68
CA ARG A 135 -20.72 15.75 6.76
C ARG A 135 -22.17 15.34 6.97
N THR A 136 -22.43 14.07 7.28
CA THR A 136 -23.81 13.63 7.56
C THR A 136 -24.34 14.30 8.83
N ILE A 137 -23.58 14.34 9.93
CA ILE A 137 -24.00 15.04 11.17
C ILE A 137 -24.27 16.51 10.88
N LEU A 138 -23.40 17.14 10.10
CA LEU A 138 -23.54 18.55 9.75
C LEU A 138 -24.82 18.79 8.91
N ALA A 139 -25.20 17.83 8.06
CA ALA A 139 -26.50 17.87 7.38
C ALA A 139 -27.68 17.72 8.36
N TRP A 140 -27.60 16.80 9.33
CA TRP A 140 -28.65 16.61 10.35
C TRP A 140 -28.81 17.80 11.29
N THR A 141 -27.72 18.47 11.67
CA THR A 141 -27.78 19.70 12.46
C THR A 141 -28.38 20.85 11.66
N ARG A 142 -28.09 20.95 10.36
CA ARG A 142 -28.75 21.92 9.47
C ARG A 142 -30.24 21.68 9.35
N THR A 143 -30.69 20.43 9.21
CA THR A 143 -32.14 20.14 9.16
C THR A 143 -32.81 20.46 10.48
N ALA A 144 -32.20 20.14 11.62
CA ALA A 144 -32.71 20.51 12.94
C ALA A 144 -32.82 22.04 13.12
N LEU A 145 -31.79 22.79 12.72
CA LEU A 145 -31.81 24.26 12.77
C LEU A 145 -32.85 24.86 11.82
N ALA A 146 -33.06 24.27 10.64
CA ALA A 146 -34.10 24.69 9.71
C ALA A 146 -35.49 24.48 10.32
N ILE A 147 -35.73 23.33 10.94
CA ILE A 147 -37.00 23.06 11.65
C ILE A 147 -37.19 24.07 12.78
N LEU A 148 -36.17 24.29 13.63
CA LEU A 148 -36.22 25.28 14.71
C LEU A 148 -36.57 26.68 14.18
N ARG A 149 -35.93 27.10 13.08
CA ARG A 149 -36.23 28.38 12.43
C ARG A 149 -37.68 28.45 11.94
N THR A 150 -38.20 27.39 11.33
CA THR A 150 -39.60 27.35 10.90
C THR A 150 -40.55 27.42 12.10
N THR A 151 -40.25 26.75 13.21
CA THR A 151 -41.03 26.82 14.45
C THR A 151 -41.05 28.24 15.02
N LEU A 152 -39.91 28.93 15.06
CA LEU A 152 -39.84 30.32 15.51
C LEU A 152 -40.58 31.27 14.58
N SER A 153 -40.52 31.05 13.26
CA SER A 153 -41.24 31.86 12.27
C SER A 153 -42.75 31.69 12.41
N VAL A 154 -43.21 30.45 12.61
CA VAL A 154 -44.62 30.14 12.89
C VAL A 154 -45.05 30.74 14.23
N MET A 155 -44.21 30.70 15.26
CA MET A 155 -44.47 31.35 16.55
C MET A 155 -44.67 32.86 16.41
N SER A 156 -43.84 33.51 15.59
CA SER A 156 -43.95 34.95 15.31
C SER A 156 -45.25 35.30 14.57
N LEU A 157 -45.60 34.57 13.50
CA LEU A 157 -46.84 34.78 12.75
C LEU A 157 -48.09 34.56 13.61
N ASN A 158 -48.05 33.54 14.47
CA ASN A 158 -49.15 33.19 15.34
C ASN A 158 -49.41 34.20 16.45
N SER A 159 -48.49 35.13 16.75
CA SER A 159 -48.73 36.21 17.71
C SER A 159 -49.85 37.18 17.27
N LEU A 160 -50.14 37.22 15.96
CA LEU A 160 -51.09 38.17 15.36
C LEU A 160 -52.57 37.76 15.47
N VAL A 161 -52.87 36.48 15.75
CA VAL A 161 -54.25 35.96 15.75
C VAL A 161 -54.66 35.52 17.17
N PRO A 162 -55.47 36.31 17.91
CA PRO A 162 -55.76 36.05 19.32
C PRO A 162 -56.67 34.85 19.58
N HIS A 163 -57.57 34.51 18.64
CA HIS A 163 -58.64 33.52 18.87
C HIS A 163 -58.20 32.04 18.89
N TRP A 164 -56.94 31.73 18.58
CA TRP A 164 -56.46 30.35 18.43
C TRP A 164 -55.40 29.97 19.47
N ARG A 165 -55.49 30.51 20.70
CA ARG A 165 -54.46 30.33 21.74
C ARG A 165 -54.17 28.86 22.08
N GLU A 166 -55.21 28.05 22.20
CA GLU A 166 -55.07 26.64 22.60
C GLU A 166 -54.48 25.78 21.47
N LEU A 167 -54.96 25.95 20.23
CA LEU A 167 -54.39 25.25 19.07
C LEU A 167 -52.90 25.60 18.87
N ARG A 168 -52.50 26.86 19.15
CA ARG A 168 -51.11 27.31 19.06
C ARG A 168 -50.19 26.52 19.99
N VAL A 169 -50.58 26.35 21.26
CA VAL A 169 -49.77 25.61 22.24
C VAL A 169 -49.58 24.16 21.79
N VAL A 170 -50.64 23.54 21.28
CA VAL A 170 -50.59 22.16 20.77
C VAL A 170 -49.68 22.02 19.54
N VAL A 171 -49.79 22.92 18.57
CA VAL A 171 -48.97 22.85 17.35
C VAL A 171 -47.49 23.11 17.68
N LEU A 172 -47.21 24.11 18.52
CA LEU A 172 -45.84 24.42 18.97
C LEU A 172 -45.20 23.26 19.74
N SER A 173 -45.95 22.61 20.64
CA SER A 173 -45.44 21.46 21.39
C SER A 173 -45.14 20.27 20.46
N MET A 174 -45.99 20.01 19.46
CA MET A 174 -45.75 18.98 18.44
C MET A 174 -44.50 19.27 17.60
N PHE A 175 -44.28 20.50 17.15
CA PHE A 175 -43.08 20.88 16.39
C PHE A 175 -41.80 20.82 17.25
N ALA A 176 -41.87 21.28 18.50
CA ALA A 176 -40.75 21.19 19.44
C ALA A 176 -40.38 19.73 19.69
N LEU A 177 -41.38 18.86 19.90
CA LEU A 177 -41.17 17.43 20.07
C LEU A 177 -40.56 16.79 18.82
N ALA A 178 -41.12 17.04 17.64
CA ALA A 178 -40.59 16.52 16.39
C ALA A 178 -39.11 16.91 16.21
N THR A 179 -38.76 18.17 16.48
CA THR A 179 -37.37 18.65 16.41
C THR A 179 -36.45 17.88 17.36
N LEU A 180 -36.90 17.66 18.61
CA LEU A 180 -36.14 16.93 19.63
C LEU A 180 -35.98 15.44 19.25
N LEU A 181 -37.02 14.80 18.75
CA LEU A 181 -36.98 13.41 18.24
C LEU A 181 -35.98 13.28 17.08
N PHE A 182 -36.04 14.17 16.09
CA PHE A 182 -35.10 14.18 14.97
C PHE A 182 -33.65 14.35 15.44
N MET A 183 -33.41 15.20 16.43
CA MET A 183 -32.08 15.44 16.96
C MET A 183 -31.55 14.23 17.75
N ILE A 184 -32.37 13.59 18.57
CA ILE A 184 -31.98 12.38 19.31
C ILE A 184 -31.70 11.22 18.35
N VAL A 185 -32.59 10.96 17.39
CA VAL A 185 -32.40 9.89 16.40
C VAL A 185 -31.13 10.13 15.57
N GLY A 186 -30.87 11.37 15.14
CA GLY A 186 -29.65 11.73 14.44
C GLY A 186 -28.40 11.50 15.29
N PHE A 187 -28.42 11.92 16.55
CA PHE A 187 -27.31 11.77 17.48
C PHE A 187 -27.02 10.31 17.83
N GLU A 188 -28.06 9.49 18.03
CA GLU A 188 -27.92 8.06 18.26
C GLU A 188 -27.28 7.34 17.08
N ARG A 189 -27.81 7.59 15.88
CA ARG A 189 -27.26 7.01 14.66
C ARG A 189 -25.78 7.36 14.53
N PHE A 190 -25.42 8.61 14.79
CA PHE A 190 -24.02 9.04 14.82
C PHE A 190 -23.18 8.27 15.85
N ARG A 191 -23.65 8.15 17.09
CA ARG A 191 -22.93 7.40 18.14
C ARG A 191 -22.74 5.92 17.78
N ARG A 192 -23.75 5.26 17.22
CA ARG A 192 -23.65 3.86 16.79
C ARG A 192 -22.60 3.70 15.68
N LEU A 193 -22.64 4.56 14.67
CA LEU A 193 -21.64 4.58 13.60
C LEU A 193 -20.23 4.82 14.14
N ARG A 194 -20.06 5.80 15.05
CA ARG A 194 -18.78 6.08 15.71
C ARG A 194 -18.26 4.85 16.44
N LYS A 195 -19.10 4.20 17.24
CA LYS A 195 -18.72 2.98 17.98
C LYS A 195 -18.30 1.84 17.04
N SER A 196 -19.03 1.63 15.94
CA SER A 196 -18.67 0.62 14.94
C SER A 196 -17.32 0.92 14.27
N LEU A 197 -17.04 2.20 13.99
CA LEU A 197 -15.75 2.63 13.45
C LEU A 197 -14.62 2.40 14.45
N ASP A 198 -14.80 2.83 15.69
CA ASP A 198 -13.81 2.67 16.77
C ASP A 198 -13.51 1.19 17.04
N THR A 199 -14.53 0.32 16.95
CA THR A 199 -14.38 -1.14 17.15
C THR A 199 -13.69 -1.82 15.96
N CYS A 200 -13.91 -1.35 14.73
CA CYS A 200 -13.27 -1.90 13.53
C CYS A 200 -11.82 -1.43 13.34
N THR A 201 -11.37 -0.42 14.09
CA THR A 201 -10.00 0.11 14.06
C THR A 201 -9.05 -0.53 15.10
N VAL A 202 -9.25 -1.79 15.48
CA VAL A 202 -8.50 -2.54 16.51
C VAL A 202 -6.98 -2.23 16.58
N ASP A 203 -6.52 -2.05 17.83
CA ASP A 203 -5.18 -1.95 18.39
C ASP A 203 -4.24 -0.85 17.88
N LEU A 204 -4.61 0.41 18.13
CA LEU A 204 -3.64 1.44 18.50
C LEU A 204 -3.46 1.51 20.03
N ASP A 205 -3.56 0.35 20.70
CA ASP A 205 -3.76 0.14 22.14
C ASP A 205 -2.57 0.52 23.04
N MET A 206 -1.67 1.41 22.61
CA MET A 206 -0.49 1.76 23.42
C MET A 206 -0.23 3.24 23.68
N ILE A 207 -0.96 4.19 23.07
CA ILE A 207 -0.55 5.62 23.23
C ILE A 207 -1.68 6.57 23.69
N ARG A 208 -2.93 6.13 23.75
CA ARG A 208 -4.04 7.04 24.07
C ARG A 208 -5.20 6.22 24.67
N VAL A 209 -5.71 6.43 25.88
CA VAL A 209 -5.76 7.62 26.74
C VAL A 209 -6.39 7.19 28.08
N ASP A 210 -5.68 7.39 29.19
CA ASP A 210 -6.24 7.32 30.56
C ASP A 210 -7.33 8.38 30.83
N ALA A 211 -7.56 9.32 29.90
CA ALA A 211 -8.62 10.33 30.01
C ALA A 211 -10.04 9.80 29.69
N VAL A 212 -10.24 8.54 29.27
CA VAL A 212 -11.59 7.95 29.15
C VAL A 212 -12.15 7.55 30.52
N SER A 213 -11.28 7.29 31.50
CA SER A 213 -11.69 6.95 32.87
C SER A 213 -12.47 8.08 33.60
N ALA A 214 -12.30 9.33 33.16
CA ALA A 214 -13.03 10.48 33.70
C ALA A 214 -14.44 10.67 33.11
N LEU A 215 -14.74 10.08 31.94
CA LEU A 215 -16.09 10.10 31.37
C LEU A 215 -16.95 8.89 31.77
N ASP A 216 -16.34 7.83 32.32
CA ASP A 216 -17.05 6.65 32.81
C ASP A 216 -17.88 6.90 34.08
N THR A 217 -17.67 8.03 34.75
CA THR A 217 -18.48 8.45 35.91
C THR A 217 -19.92 8.81 35.54
N PHE A 218 -20.23 9.02 34.25
CA PHE A 218 -21.61 9.20 33.76
C PHE A 218 -22.29 7.89 33.33
N SER A 219 -21.65 6.72 33.47
CA SER A 219 -22.13 5.42 32.97
C SER A 219 -23.48 4.87 33.52
N PRO A 220 -24.00 5.19 34.73
CA PRO A 220 -25.21 4.51 35.20
C PRO A 220 -26.49 4.95 34.46
N LEU A 221 -26.56 6.18 33.97
CA LEU A 221 -27.70 6.67 33.17
C LEU A 221 -27.73 6.06 31.76
N TRP A 222 -26.58 5.65 31.22
CA TRP A 222 -26.47 5.17 29.84
C TRP A 222 -26.73 3.67 29.65
N LYS A 223 -26.65 2.87 30.72
CA LYS A 223 -27.07 1.45 30.67
C LYS A 223 -28.56 1.27 30.37
N TRP A 224 -29.38 2.29 30.64
CA TRP A 224 -30.79 2.34 30.25
C TRP A 224 -31.01 2.57 28.74
N PHE A 225 -30.00 3.04 28.02
CA PHE A 225 -30.05 3.30 26.58
C PHE A 225 -29.48 2.14 25.73
N HIS A 226 -29.85 0.89 26.07
CA HIS A 226 -29.74 -0.23 25.11
C HIS A 226 -30.63 0.07 23.88
N PRO A 227 -30.40 -0.47 22.68
CA PRO A 227 -31.24 -0.22 21.49
C PRO A 227 -32.73 -0.53 21.67
N ALA A 228 -33.12 -1.34 22.67
CA ALA A 228 -34.50 -1.50 23.10
C ALA A 228 -35.01 -0.33 23.98
N GLY A 229 -34.16 0.21 24.85
CA GLY A 229 -34.48 1.31 25.76
C GLY A 229 -34.63 2.69 25.10
N VAL A 230 -34.01 2.94 23.95
CA VAL A 230 -34.22 4.19 23.18
C VAL A 230 -35.64 4.25 22.65
N PHE A 231 -36.11 3.12 22.12
CA PHE A 231 -37.49 2.97 21.69
C PHE A 231 -38.43 3.14 22.89
N ASP A 232 -38.12 2.55 24.03
CA ASP A 232 -38.91 2.74 25.26
C ASP A 232 -38.92 4.18 25.77
N VAL A 233 -37.79 4.90 25.72
CA VAL A 233 -37.73 6.32 26.12
C VAL A 233 -38.50 7.19 25.13
N MET A 234 -38.40 6.92 23.83
CA MET A 234 -39.18 7.61 22.79
C MET A 234 -40.68 7.34 22.93
N VAL A 235 -41.05 6.10 23.23
CA VAL A 235 -42.43 5.67 23.49
C VAL A 235 -42.94 6.30 24.78
N LEU A 236 -42.17 6.30 25.86
CA LEU A 236 -42.54 6.94 27.13
C LEU A 236 -42.67 8.46 26.98
N LEU A 237 -41.76 9.10 26.24
CA LEU A 237 -41.84 10.53 25.93
C LEU A 237 -43.08 10.84 25.07
N GLY A 238 -43.35 9.99 24.07
CA GLY A 238 -44.56 10.07 23.26
C GLY A 238 -45.83 9.91 24.08
N ILE A 239 -45.88 8.91 24.98
CA ILE A 239 -47.01 8.67 25.89
C ILE A 239 -47.21 9.85 26.84
N ALA A 240 -46.13 10.38 27.43
CA ALA A 240 -46.19 11.54 28.32
C ALA A 240 -46.71 12.78 27.59
N VAL A 241 -46.27 13.01 26.36
CA VAL A 241 -46.76 14.12 25.54
C VAL A 241 -48.22 13.93 25.16
N ILE A 242 -48.62 12.73 24.73
CA ILE A 242 -50.02 12.41 24.44
C ILE A 242 -50.90 12.65 25.67
N ALA A 243 -50.45 12.23 26.86
CA ALA A 243 -51.17 12.46 28.11
C ALA A 243 -51.35 13.95 28.42
N VAL A 244 -50.30 14.76 28.24
CA VAL A 244 -50.37 16.22 28.40
C VAL A 244 -51.32 16.84 27.37
N LEU A 245 -51.26 16.39 26.12
CA LEU A 245 -52.14 16.84 25.03
C LEU A 245 -53.61 16.54 25.34
N VAL A 246 -53.91 15.33 25.81
CA VAL A 246 -55.25 14.91 26.22
C VAL A 246 -55.75 15.71 27.42
N ALA A 247 -54.88 15.99 28.40
CA ALA A 247 -55.24 16.80 29.57
C ALA A 247 -55.56 18.25 29.18
N VAL A 248 -54.75 18.86 28.31
CA VAL A 248 -55.00 20.22 27.79
C VAL A 248 -56.31 20.25 27.00
N LEU A 249 -56.51 19.31 26.07
CA LEU A 249 -57.75 19.20 25.30
C LEU A 249 -58.96 19.04 26.21
N GLY A 250 -58.90 18.15 27.21
CA GLY A 250 -59.97 17.95 28.19
C GLY A 250 -60.32 19.21 28.97
N HIS A 251 -59.30 20.00 29.36
CA HIS A 251 -59.52 21.28 30.03
C HIS A 251 -60.20 22.31 29.11
N THR A 252 -59.79 22.38 27.83
CA THR A 252 -60.39 23.31 26.86
C THR A 252 -61.85 22.98 26.56
N PHE A 253 -62.20 21.70 26.41
CA PHE A 253 -63.59 21.27 26.19
C PHE A 253 -64.48 21.56 27.41
N LYS A 254 -63.97 21.35 28.62
CA LYS A 254 -64.71 21.65 29.85
C LYS A 254 -65.01 23.15 29.98
N SER A 255 -64.10 24.01 29.53
CA SER A 255 -64.27 25.46 29.58
C SER A 255 -65.16 26.04 28.46
N ALA A 256 -65.43 25.27 27.39
CA ALA A 256 -66.27 25.70 26.28
C ALA A 256 -67.73 25.27 26.41
N GLY A 257 -68.02 24.31 27.29
CA GLY A 257 -69.37 23.76 27.50
C GLY A 257 -70.13 24.32 28.71
N GLY A 258 -69.59 25.33 29.40
CA GLY A 258 -70.25 26.05 30.50
C GLY A 258 -70.30 27.53 30.21
#